data_AF-A0A3L7UEF2-F1
#
_entry.id   AF-A0A3L7UEF2-F1
#
_cell.length_a   1.000
_cell.length_b   1.000
_cell.length_c   1.000
_cell.angle_alpha   90.00
_cell.angle_beta   90.00
_cell.angle_gamma   90.00
#
_symmetry.space_group_name_H-M   'P 1'
#
loop_
_entity.id
_entity.type
_entity.pdbx_description
1 polymer ?
#
loop_
_entity_poly.entity_id
_entity_poly.type
_entity_poly.pdbx_seq_one_letter_code
_entity_poly.pdbx_strand_id
1 'polypeptide(L)'
;MASGISGRRIEDTPVAVIDFETTGLTPGFDRVVEVSVVRIDPGESPRLAFDTLINPARPMAATEIHGITDADVSDAPRFHDIAGELLAAIEGCVIAAYNVYFDIKFLDFELSNSGVAHAPPHFCLMYLRTMLGLGARCKLSEACKHHGIPYAESHVAAHDAIASGQLFCTYRDEVRRKNIATYDDLAALRAYKFNSSFGCDPFPGPSRFGLGRLGKVVSRAGFSAPVDPVRQAISGYWDALKTVLSDLEITDEELVHVLAERERSGLKPEQIRVLHAKAFASAMSQFTADQWLDDREVRKLRRLHACLAELGWAPGQ
;
A
#
# COMPACT_ATOMS: atom_id res chain seq x y z
N MET A 1 5.37 4.98 30.00
CA MET A 1 5.76 4.48 28.67
C MET A 1 5.28 5.51 27.65
N ALA A 2 6.10 5.90 26.68
CA ALA A 2 5.68 6.85 25.65
C ALA A 2 4.42 6.28 24.98
N SER A 3 3.32 7.02 25.00
CA SER A 3 2.00 6.57 24.51
C SER A 3 1.89 6.65 22.98
N GLY A 4 3.01 6.57 22.26
CA GLY A 4 3.09 6.79 20.81
C GLY A 4 2.31 8.01 20.32
N ILE A 5 1.36 7.77 19.42
CA ILE A 5 0.41 8.76 18.91
C ILE A 5 -1.00 8.62 19.49
N SER A 6 -1.30 7.60 20.31
CA SER A 6 -2.65 7.27 20.80
C SER A 6 -3.46 8.48 21.28
N GLY A 7 -2.88 9.29 22.17
CA GLY A 7 -3.53 10.49 22.70
C GLY A 7 -3.36 11.76 21.86
N ARG A 8 -2.65 11.71 20.71
CA ARG A 8 -2.44 12.88 19.85
C ARG A 8 -3.73 13.20 19.09
N ARG A 9 -3.97 14.49 18.88
CA ARG A 9 -5.08 14.95 18.04
C ARG A 9 -4.79 14.60 16.58
N ILE A 10 -5.78 14.04 15.89
CA ILE A 10 -5.66 13.66 14.47
C ILE A 10 -5.39 14.90 13.61
N GLU A 11 -5.98 16.04 13.96
CA GLU A 11 -5.81 17.31 13.21
C GLU A 11 -4.43 17.96 13.37
N ASP A 12 -3.74 17.71 14.48
CA ASP A 12 -2.42 18.28 14.79
C ASP A 12 -1.28 17.33 14.43
N THR A 13 -1.60 16.18 13.84
CA THR A 13 -0.61 15.14 13.52
C THR A 13 -0.30 15.14 12.03
N PRO A 14 0.96 15.34 11.62
CA PRO A 14 1.37 15.20 10.23
C PRO A 14 1.11 13.78 9.71
N VAL A 15 0.68 13.68 8.46
CA VAL A 15 0.45 12.39 7.78
C VAL A 15 1.28 12.32 6.52
N ALA A 16 1.92 11.18 6.28
CA ALA A 16 2.61 10.86 5.05
C ALA A 16 1.85 9.73 4.36
N VAL A 17 1.20 10.05 3.25
CA VAL A 17 0.53 9.08 2.39
C VAL A 17 1.55 8.51 1.42
N ILE A 18 1.82 7.22 1.52
CA ILE A 18 2.80 6.51 0.70
C ILE A 18 2.06 5.63 -0.30
N ASP A 19 2.63 5.53 -1.49
CA ASP A 19 2.29 4.49 -2.46
C ASP A 19 3.59 3.90 -3.05
N PHE A 20 3.59 2.58 -3.26
CA PHE A 20 4.69 1.86 -3.90
C PHE A 20 4.22 1.05 -5.10
N GLU A 21 4.99 1.14 -6.18
CA GLU A 21 5.00 0.11 -7.22
C GLU A 21 6.16 -0.85 -6.98
N THR A 22 5.93 -2.14 -7.23
CA THR A 22 6.90 -3.19 -6.91
C THR A 22 6.91 -4.28 -7.98
N THR A 23 7.97 -5.09 -8.01
CA THR A 23 8.08 -6.22 -8.95
C THR A 23 7.10 -7.37 -8.67
N GLY A 24 6.35 -7.32 -7.56
CA GLY A 24 5.42 -8.36 -7.15
C GLY A 24 4.64 -8.00 -5.88
N LEU A 25 4.62 -8.89 -4.89
CA LEU A 25 3.79 -8.72 -3.68
C LEU A 25 4.50 -9.09 -2.38
N THR A 26 5.69 -9.71 -2.44
CA THR A 26 6.41 -10.21 -1.27
C THR A 26 7.73 -9.47 -1.06
N PRO A 27 7.89 -8.65 -0.01
CA PRO A 27 9.18 -8.04 0.28
C PRO A 27 10.30 -9.08 0.44
N GLY A 28 11.47 -8.79 -0.13
CA GLY A 28 12.64 -9.67 -0.15
C GLY A 28 12.69 -10.61 -1.33
N PHE A 29 11.56 -11.22 -1.69
CA PHE A 29 11.43 -11.87 -2.98
C PHE A 29 11.23 -10.86 -4.10
N ASP A 30 10.44 -9.82 -3.86
CA ASP A 30 10.15 -8.69 -4.74
C ASP A 30 10.79 -7.40 -4.22
N ARG A 31 10.90 -6.40 -5.09
CA ARG A 31 11.55 -5.11 -4.81
C ARG A 31 10.65 -3.94 -5.17
N VAL A 32 10.81 -2.85 -4.44
CA VAL A 32 10.21 -1.56 -4.81
C VAL A 32 10.87 -1.02 -6.08
N VAL A 33 10.06 -0.50 -7.00
CA VAL A 33 10.50 0.09 -8.28
C VAL A 33 10.02 1.54 -8.46
N GLU A 34 9.04 1.98 -7.68
CA GLU A 34 8.62 3.39 -7.58
C GLU A 34 8.15 3.65 -6.15
N VAL A 35 8.42 4.84 -5.63
CA VAL A 35 7.87 5.33 -4.36
C VAL A 35 7.40 6.76 -4.53
N SER A 36 6.23 7.05 -3.97
CA SER A 36 5.73 8.41 -3.85
C SER A 36 5.23 8.67 -2.44
N VAL A 37 5.51 9.87 -1.93
CA VAL A 37 5.10 10.34 -0.61
C VAL A 37 4.39 11.67 -0.75
N VAL A 38 3.12 11.69 -0.35
CA VAL A 38 2.34 12.90 -0.21
C VAL A 38 2.26 13.26 1.27
N ARG A 39 2.85 14.40 1.63
CA ARG A 39 2.86 14.91 2.99
C ARG A 39 1.70 15.86 3.22
N ILE A 40 1.07 15.73 4.38
CA ILE A 40 -0.06 16.53 4.82
C ILE A 40 0.27 17.01 6.24
N ASP A 41 0.78 18.24 6.36
CA ASP A 41 1.00 18.86 7.66
C ASP A 41 -0.31 19.45 8.22
N PRO A 42 -0.39 19.66 9.55
CA PRO A 42 -1.56 20.28 10.19
C PRO A 42 -1.94 21.61 9.55
N GLY A 43 -3.20 21.73 9.11
CA GLY A 43 -3.71 22.94 8.45
C GLY A 43 -3.24 23.15 7.01
N GLU A 44 -2.39 22.29 6.44
CA GLU A 44 -1.90 22.40 5.08
C GLU A 44 -2.62 21.46 4.10
N SER A 45 -2.60 21.84 2.82
CA SER A 45 -3.04 20.98 1.73
C SER A 45 -2.01 19.87 1.46
N PRO A 46 -2.43 18.71 0.93
CA PRO A 46 -1.50 17.65 0.52
C PRO A 46 -0.49 18.15 -0.51
N ARG A 47 0.78 17.78 -0.34
CA ARG A 47 1.86 18.08 -1.30
C ARG A 47 2.70 16.84 -1.57
N LEU A 48 3.12 16.65 -2.82
CA LEU A 48 4.08 15.61 -3.19
C LEU A 48 5.45 15.98 -2.61
N ALA A 49 5.86 15.28 -1.55
CA ALA A 49 7.08 15.54 -0.80
C ALA A 49 8.28 14.74 -1.32
N PHE A 50 8.02 13.57 -1.90
CA PHE A 50 9.04 12.71 -2.50
C PHE A 50 8.41 11.83 -3.58
N ASP A 51 9.13 11.61 -4.68
CA ASP A 51 8.70 10.77 -5.80
C ASP A 51 9.91 10.30 -6.59
N THR A 52 10.14 8.99 -6.70
CA THR A 52 11.24 8.47 -7.50
C THR A 52 11.00 7.04 -7.98
N LEU A 53 11.46 6.74 -9.19
CA LEU A 53 11.80 5.39 -9.62
C LEU A 53 12.97 4.85 -8.81
N ILE A 54 13.03 3.53 -8.71
CA ILE A 54 14.05 2.78 -7.99
C ILE A 54 14.54 1.62 -8.86
N ASN A 55 15.86 1.48 -8.97
CA ASN A 55 16.50 0.33 -9.60
C ASN A 55 16.43 -0.89 -8.65
N PRO A 56 15.70 -1.96 -9.00
CA PRO A 56 15.53 -3.12 -8.12
C PRO A 56 16.76 -4.05 -8.10
N ALA A 57 17.81 -3.73 -8.87
CA ALA A 57 19.02 -4.50 -9.09
C ALA A 57 18.76 -5.93 -9.60
N ARG A 58 17.72 -6.08 -10.44
CA ARG A 58 17.26 -7.32 -11.06
C ARG A 58 16.39 -6.99 -12.29
N PRO A 59 16.08 -7.99 -13.15
CA PRO A 59 15.12 -7.79 -14.23
C PRO A 59 13.76 -7.32 -13.70
N MET A 60 13.13 -6.42 -14.44
CA MET A 60 11.78 -5.95 -14.11
C MET A 60 10.75 -7.08 -14.22
N ALA A 61 9.77 -7.01 -13.33
CA ALA A 61 8.55 -7.80 -13.37
C ALA A 61 7.37 -6.89 -13.03
N ALA A 62 6.14 -7.35 -13.29
CA ALA A 62 4.91 -6.57 -13.12
C ALA A 62 4.80 -5.32 -14.01
N THR A 63 5.62 -5.20 -15.06
CA THR A 63 5.50 -4.15 -16.08
C THR A 63 4.10 -4.08 -16.70
N GLU A 64 3.40 -5.21 -16.82
CA GLU A 64 2.02 -5.25 -17.31
C GLU A 64 0.97 -4.71 -16.32
N ILE A 65 1.38 -4.33 -15.10
CA ILE A 65 0.55 -3.71 -14.06
C ILE A 65 0.84 -2.21 -14.05
N HIS A 66 2.06 -1.81 -13.70
CA HIS A 66 2.45 -0.41 -13.48
C HIS A 66 3.17 0.26 -14.67
N GLY A 67 3.45 -0.48 -15.74
CA GLY A 67 4.05 0.05 -16.97
C GLY A 67 5.53 0.44 -16.87
N ILE A 68 6.23 0.09 -15.78
CA ILE A 68 7.66 0.41 -15.58
C ILE A 68 8.48 -0.69 -16.23
N THR A 69 9.41 -0.31 -17.09
CA THR A 69 10.29 -1.19 -17.86
C THR A 69 11.72 -1.21 -17.32
N ASP A 70 12.54 -2.18 -17.74
CA ASP A 70 13.97 -2.21 -17.39
C ASP A 70 14.70 -0.93 -17.81
N ALA A 71 14.29 -0.31 -18.93
CA ALA A 71 14.88 0.93 -19.41
C ALA A 71 14.62 2.09 -18.44
N ASP A 72 13.40 2.19 -17.90
CA ASP A 72 13.00 3.28 -17.00
C ASP A 72 13.81 3.28 -15.69
N VAL A 73 14.12 2.09 -15.15
CA VAL A 73 14.81 1.93 -13.86
C VAL A 73 16.32 1.76 -13.99
N SER A 74 16.86 1.65 -15.21
CA SER A 74 18.28 1.38 -15.43
C SER A 74 19.20 2.42 -14.79
N ASP A 75 18.85 3.70 -14.92
CA ASP A 75 19.58 4.86 -14.38
C ASP A 75 18.97 5.43 -13.08
N ALA A 76 17.96 4.75 -12.52
CA ALA A 76 17.33 5.11 -11.26
C ALA A 76 18.23 4.77 -10.06
N PRO A 77 18.11 5.49 -8.93
CA PRO A 77 18.83 5.14 -7.70
C PRO A 77 18.36 3.78 -7.16
N ARG A 78 19.19 3.09 -6.37
CA ARG A 78 18.72 1.92 -5.61
C ARG A 78 18.06 2.40 -4.32
N PHE A 79 17.30 1.53 -3.67
CA PHE A 79 16.56 1.92 -2.45
C PHE A 79 17.48 2.50 -1.36
N HIS A 80 18.61 1.88 -1.08
CA HIS A 80 19.55 2.37 -0.06
C HIS A 80 20.10 3.78 -0.36
N ASP A 81 20.15 4.18 -1.63
CA ASP A 81 20.61 5.52 -2.05
C ASP A 81 19.58 6.61 -1.71
N ILE A 82 18.29 6.23 -1.53
CA ILE A 82 17.18 7.16 -1.26
C ILE A 82 16.61 7.07 0.15
N ALA A 83 17.17 6.18 1.00
CA ALA A 83 16.64 5.93 2.34
C ALA A 83 16.62 7.20 3.20
N GLY A 84 17.63 8.07 3.05
CA GLY A 84 17.71 9.34 3.77
C GLY A 84 16.67 10.37 3.33
N GLU A 85 16.43 10.49 2.02
CA GLU A 85 15.38 11.34 1.43
C GLU A 85 13.99 10.87 1.83
N LEU A 86 13.74 9.56 1.73
CA LEU A 86 12.47 8.97 2.10
C LEU A 86 12.17 9.21 3.59
N LEU A 87 13.14 8.95 4.47
CA LEU A 87 12.99 9.25 5.90
C LEU A 87 12.74 10.72 6.18
N ALA A 88 13.42 11.63 5.47
CA ALA A 88 13.16 13.06 5.61
C ALA A 88 11.73 13.44 5.18
N ALA A 89 11.18 12.79 4.16
CA ALA A 89 9.82 13.04 3.69
C ALA A 89 8.75 12.58 4.71
N ILE A 90 9.00 11.46 5.40
CA ILE A 90 8.06 10.83 6.35
C ILE A 90 8.35 11.16 7.83
N GLU A 91 9.37 11.98 8.10
CA GLU A 91 9.78 12.36 9.45
C GLU A 91 8.62 12.99 10.24
N GLY A 92 8.38 12.46 11.44
CA GLY A 92 7.34 12.94 12.34
C GLY A 92 5.90 12.61 11.91
N CYS A 93 5.73 11.91 10.79
CA CYS A 93 4.41 11.58 10.25
C CYS A 93 3.86 10.25 10.77
N VAL A 94 2.53 10.17 10.81
CA VAL A 94 1.82 8.90 10.77
C VAL A 94 1.75 8.43 9.32
N ILE A 95 2.09 7.17 9.07
CA ILE A 95 2.09 6.62 7.72
C ILE A 95 0.65 6.26 7.34
N ALA A 96 0.25 6.66 6.14
CA ALA A 96 -1.02 6.25 5.56
C ALA A 96 -0.76 5.68 4.17
N ALA A 97 -1.62 4.78 3.75
CA ALA A 97 -1.71 4.38 2.35
C ALA A 97 -3.14 3.93 2.06
N TYR A 98 -3.50 3.79 0.79
CA TYR A 98 -4.82 3.26 0.45
C TYR A 98 -4.98 1.83 0.97
N ASN A 99 -3.95 0.99 0.76
CA ASN A 99 -3.83 -0.35 1.33
C ASN A 99 -2.52 -0.52 2.14
N VAL A 100 -2.46 0.12 3.31
CA VAL A 100 -1.25 0.20 4.14
C VAL A 100 -0.60 -1.14 4.47
N TYR A 101 -1.35 -2.24 4.51
CA TYR A 101 -0.80 -3.56 4.84
C TYR A 101 0.15 -4.08 3.77
N PHE A 102 0.03 -3.60 2.53
CA PHE A 102 1.00 -3.85 1.48
C PHE A 102 2.21 -2.91 1.64
N ASP A 103 1.96 -1.61 1.65
CA ASP A 103 3.02 -0.60 1.60
C ASP A 103 3.93 -0.66 2.82
N ILE A 104 3.36 -0.88 4.01
CA ILE A 104 4.14 -0.92 5.26
C ILE A 104 5.13 -2.08 5.29
N LYS A 105 4.80 -3.22 4.67
CA LYS A 105 5.71 -4.38 4.62
C LYS A 105 6.91 -4.12 3.71
N PHE A 106 6.69 -3.47 2.56
CA PHE A 106 7.77 -3.05 1.68
C PHE A 106 8.63 -1.94 2.30
N LEU A 107 7.99 -0.96 2.95
CA LEU A 107 8.68 0.10 3.68
C LEU A 107 9.61 -0.50 4.75
N ASP A 108 9.07 -1.36 5.61
CA ASP A 108 9.80 -1.99 6.71
C ASP A 108 10.98 -2.83 6.19
N PHE A 109 10.75 -3.65 5.16
CA PHE A 109 11.80 -4.50 4.58
C PHE A 109 12.95 -3.69 3.97
N GLU A 110 12.62 -2.70 3.13
CA GLU A 110 13.64 -1.92 2.42
C GLU A 110 14.39 -0.96 3.35
N LEU A 111 13.71 -0.37 4.35
CA LEU A 111 14.35 0.43 5.40
C LEU A 111 15.23 -0.43 6.30
N SER A 112 14.78 -1.62 6.71
CA SER A 112 15.58 -2.55 7.51
C SER A 112 16.87 -2.95 6.78
N ASN A 113 16.80 -3.25 5.49
CA ASN A 113 17.99 -3.50 4.65
C ASN A 113 18.91 -2.29 4.50
N SER A 114 18.38 -1.08 4.75
CA SER A 114 19.14 0.17 4.74
C SER A 114 19.61 0.57 6.15
N GLY A 115 19.51 -0.32 7.14
CA GLY A 115 19.96 -0.08 8.52
C GLY A 115 18.96 0.69 9.40
N VAL A 116 17.71 0.81 8.97
CA VAL A 116 16.66 1.57 9.65
C VAL A 116 15.62 0.59 10.21
N ALA A 117 15.76 0.23 11.48
CA ALA A 117 14.79 -0.61 12.19
C ALA A 117 13.87 0.26 13.06
N HIS A 118 12.66 0.54 12.58
CA HIS A 118 11.66 1.33 13.32
C HIS A 118 10.25 1.03 12.80
N ALA A 119 9.34 0.68 13.70
CA ALA A 119 7.94 0.44 13.38
C ALA A 119 7.13 1.74 13.58
N PRO A 120 6.62 2.39 12.52
CA PRO A 120 5.87 3.62 12.65
C PRO A 120 4.39 3.36 12.95
N PRO A 121 3.69 4.34 13.55
CA PRO A 121 2.24 4.35 13.53
C PRO A 121 1.73 4.48 12.10
N HIS A 122 0.67 3.73 11.78
CA HIS A 122 0.11 3.73 10.45
C HIS A 122 -1.40 3.45 10.43
N PHE A 123 -2.09 3.84 9.35
CA PHE A 123 -3.49 3.49 9.12
C PHE A 123 -3.83 3.29 7.65
N CYS A 124 -4.86 2.49 7.39
CA CYS A 124 -5.31 2.13 6.05
C CYS A 124 -6.53 2.96 5.64
N LEU A 125 -6.45 3.74 4.56
CA LEU A 125 -7.58 4.58 4.12
C LEU A 125 -8.80 3.76 3.71
N MET A 126 -8.59 2.60 3.07
CA MET A 126 -9.67 1.69 2.70
C MET A 126 -10.48 1.23 3.93
N TYR A 127 -9.81 0.97 5.05
CA TYR A 127 -10.48 0.59 6.29
C TYR A 127 -11.02 1.81 7.04
N LEU A 128 -10.32 2.94 7.02
CA LEU A 128 -10.78 4.21 7.62
C LEU A 128 -12.16 4.61 7.06
N ARG A 129 -12.38 4.44 5.74
CA ARG A 129 -13.69 4.60 5.09
C ARG A 129 -14.80 3.88 5.85
N THR A 130 -14.60 2.59 6.14
CA THR A 130 -15.58 1.78 6.87
C THR A 130 -15.71 2.19 8.35
N MET A 131 -14.60 2.57 9.02
CA MET A 131 -14.65 3.03 10.43
C MET A 131 -15.53 4.26 10.57
N LEU A 132 -15.44 5.16 9.59
CA LEU A 132 -16.18 6.41 9.58
C LEU A 132 -17.62 6.26 9.06
N GLY A 133 -18.01 5.07 8.58
CA GLY A 133 -19.34 4.85 8.01
C GLY A 133 -19.54 5.51 6.64
N LEU A 134 -18.46 5.70 5.87
CA LEU A 134 -18.47 6.30 4.53
C LEU A 134 -18.78 5.28 3.41
N GLY A 135 -19.09 4.04 3.78
CA GLY A 135 -19.42 2.94 2.87
C GLY A 135 -18.56 1.70 3.11
N ALA A 136 -18.83 0.65 2.34
CA ALA A 136 -18.01 -0.57 2.31
C ALA A 136 -16.61 -0.28 1.72
N ARG A 137 -15.69 -1.22 1.92
CA ARG A 137 -14.39 -1.21 1.23
C ARG A 137 -14.61 -1.27 -0.27
N CYS A 138 -13.80 -0.52 -1.00
CA CYS A 138 -13.90 -0.35 -2.45
C CYS A 138 -12.52 0.00 -3.01
N LYS A 139 -12.39 0.11 -4.33
CA LYS A 139 -11.17 0.57 -4.97
C LYS A 139 -10.91 2.05 -4.73
N LEU A 140 -9.66 2.50 -4.90
CA LEU A 140 -9.30 3.92 -4.81
C LEU A 140 -10.12 4.74 -5.82
N SER A 141 -10.25 4.25 -7.06
CA SER A 141 -11.05 4.90 -8.10
C SER A 141 -12.53 5.06 -7.70
N GLU A 142 -13.13 4.06 -7.06
CA GLU A 142 -14.50 4.12 -6.56
C GLU A 142 -14.64 5.10 -5.38
N ALA A 143 -13.67 5.10 -4.45
CA ALA A 143 -13.64 6.03 -3.32
C ALA A 143 -13.49 7.48 -3.80
N CYS A 144 -12.55 7.75 -4.70
CA CYS A 144 -12.36 9.07 -5.30
C CYS A 144 -13.61 9.53 -6.03
N LYS A 145 -14.23 8.67 -6.84
CA LYS A 145 -15.49 8.97 -7.53
C LYS A 145 -16.61 9.33 -6.55
N HIS A 146 -16.74 8.59 -5.44
CA HIS A 146 -17.75 8.87 -4.42
C HIS A 146 -17.60 10.29 -3.84
N HIS A 147 -16.36 10.74 -3.64
CA HIS A 147 -16.07 12.04 -3.02
C HIS A 147 -15.79 13.16 -4.05
N GLY A 148 -16.03 12.92 -5.35
CA GLY A 148 -15.82 13.91 -6.40
C GLY A 148 -14.36 14.30 -6.62
N ILE A 149 -13.42 13.43 -6.24
CA ILE A 149 -11.98 13.64 -6.42
C ILE A 149 -11.61 13.24 -7.85
N PRO A 150 -11.04 14.15 -8.67
CA PRO A 150 -10.57 13.81 -10.01
C PRO A 150 -9.43 12.80 -9.93
N TYR A 151 -9.66 11.60 -10.44
CA TYR A 151 -8.67 10.53 -10.45
C TYR A 151 -8.90 9.64 -11.67
N ALA A 152 -7.82 9.38 -12.40
CA ALA A 152 -7.78 8.41 -13.48
C ALA A 152 -6.77 7.33 -13.08
N GLU A 153 -7.23 6.09 -13.05
CA GLU A 153 -6.42 4.93 -12.68
C GLU A 153 -5.23 4.81 -13.64
N SER A 154 -4.03 4.91 -13.10
CA SER A 154 -2.81 5.05 -13.89
C SER A 154 -1.64 4.17 -13.42
N HIS A 155 -1.67 3.66 -12.18
CA HIS A 155 -0.57 2.88 -11.57
C HIS A 155 0.77 3.62 -11.73
N VAL A 156 0.68 4.92 -11.48
CA VAL A 156 1.79 5.82 -11.28
C VAL A 156 1.69 6.20 -9.82
N ALA A 157 2.66 5.79 -9.01
CA ALA A 157 2.57 5.91 -7.56
C ALA A 157 2.23 7.34 -7.10
N ALA A 158 2.72 8.36 -7.83
CA ALA A 158 2.43 9.75 -7.52
C ALA A 158 0.94 10.09 -7.63
N HIS A 159 0.26 9.63 -8.68
CA HIS A 159 -1.16 9.90 -8.88
C HIS A 159 -2.00 9.22 -7.80
N ASP A 160 -1.66 7.99 -7.44
CA ASP A 160 -2.37 7.18 -6.46
C ASP A 160 -2.17 7.73 -5.04
N ALA A 161 -0.94 8.16 -4.71
CA ALA A 161 -0.62 8.84 -3.46
C ALA A 161 -1.32 10.21 -3.35
N ILE A 162 -1.37 11.00 -4.43
CA ILE A 162 -2.06 12.31 -4.45
C ILE A 162 -3.56 12.14 -4.25
N ALA A 163 -4.18 11.21 -4.99
CA ALA A 163 -5.60 10.91 -4.84
C ALA A 163 -5.93 10.40 -3.43
N SER A 164 -5.07 9.54 -2.88
CA SER A 164 -5.19 9.04 -1.50
C SER A 164 -5.03 10.17 -0.46
N GLY A 165 -4.12 11.12 -0.69
CA GLY A 165 -3.96 12.29 0.17
C GLY A 165 -5.16 13.22 0.16
N GLN A 166 -5.74 13.47 -1.01
CA GLN A 166 -6.99 14.23 -1.15
C GLN A 166 -8.16 13.51 -0.44
N LEU A 167 -8.25 12.19 -0.61
CA LEU A 167 -9.26 11.36 0.06
C LEU A 167 -9.11 11.41 1.58
N PHE A 168 -7.88 11.37 2.10
CA PHE A 168 -7.63 11.52 3.52
C PHE A 168 -8.10 12.88 4.04
N CYS A 169 -7.93 13.97 3.30
CA CYS A 169 -8.49 15.27 3.70
C CYS A 169 -10.01 15.21 3.86
N THR A 170 -10.72 14.57 2.93
CA THR A 170 -12.17 14.35 3.07
C THR A 170 -12.52 13.50 4.29
N TYR A 171 -11.74 12.44 4.57
CA TYR A 171 -11.96 11.58 5.73
C TYR A 171 -11.66 12.31 7.05
N ARG A 172 -10.68 13.20 7.05
CA ARG A 172 -10.33 14.05 8.20
C ARG A 172 -11.46 15.04 8.52
N ASP A 173 -12.16 15.56 7.52
CA ASP A 173 -13.34 16.40 7.75
C ASP A 173 -14.51 15.60 8.36
N GLU A 174 -14.67 14.33 7.97
CA GLU A 174 -15.62 13.40 8.58
C GLU A 174 -15.26 13.10 10.05
N VAL A 175 -13.99 12.84 10.33
CA VAL A 175 -13.44 12.68 11.70
C VAL A 175 -13.81 13.90 12.55
N ARG A 176 -13.58 15.12 12.04
CA ARG A 176 -13.92 16.37 12.73
C ARG A 176 -15.41 16.47 13.00
N ARG A 177 -16.26 16.22 12.01
CA ARG A 177 -17.72 16.32 12.14
C ARG A 177 -18.31 15.30 13.12
N LYS A 178 -17.67 14.14 13.28
CA LYS A 178 -18.03 13.12 14.26
C LYS A 178 -17.43 13.37 15.65
N ASN A 179 -16.71 14.47 15.86
CA ASN A 179 -16.01 14.81 17.10
C ASN A 179 -15.02 13.72 17.57
N ILE A 180 -14.38 13.02 16.62
CA ILE A 180 -13.29 12.09 16.91
C ILE A 180 -12.02 12.92 17.00
N ALA A 181 -11.47 13.10 18.20
CA ALA A 181 -10.36 14.02 18.41
C ALA A 181 -9.00 13.33 18.27
N THR A 182 -8.86 12.14 18.87
CA THR A 182 -7.58 11.43 19.03
C THR A 182 -7.53 10.10 18.29
N TYR A 183 -6.32 9.52 18.19
CA TYR A 183 -6.16 8.18 17.62
C TYR A 183 -6.79 7.09 18.50
N ASP A 184 -6.88 7.28 19.81
CA ASP A 184 -7.64 6.39 20.71
C ASP A 184 -9.15 6.48 20.44
N ASP A 185 -9.70 7.69 20.23
CA ASP A 185 -11.10 7.85 19.84
C ASP A 185 -11.39 7.13 18.51
N LEU A 186 -10.46 7.23 17.55
CA LEU A 186 -10.57 6.53 16.29
C LEU A 186 -10.53 5.00 16.49
N ALA A 187 -9.59 4.49 17.28
CA ALA A 187 -9.47 3.07 17.58
C ALA A 187 -10.70 2.51 18.32
N ALA A 188 -11.40 3.34 19.10
CA ALA A 188 -12.62 2.96 19.79
C ALA A 188 -13.82 2.73 18.86
N LEU A 189 -13.82 3.28 17.63
CA LEU A 189 -14.92 3.09 16.68
C LEU A 189 -15.02 1.65 16.20
N ARG A 190 -13.88 1.06 15.84
CA ARG A 190 -13.78 -0.29 15.29
C ARG A 190 -12.34 -0.79 15.38
N ALA A 191 -12.17 -2.01 15.85
CA ALA A 191 -10.86 -2.64 15.95
C ALA A 191 -10.37 -3.20 14.61
N TYR A 192 -9.22 -2.71 14.16
CA TYR A 192 -8.43 -3.17 13.03
C TYR A 192 -6.96 -3.35 13.44
N LYS A 193 -6.21 -4.16 12.69
CA LYS A 193 -4.82 -4.53 13.04
C LYS A 193 -3.91 -3.33 13.24
N PHE A 194 -4.03 -2.32 12.37
CA PHE A 194 -3.21 -1.12 12.45
C PHE A 194 -3.46 -0.27 13.70
N ASN A 195 -4.56 -0.44 14.45
CA ASN A 195 -4.79 0.32 15.70
C ASN A 195 -3.69 0.06 16.74
N SER A 196 -3.11 -1.15 16.75
CA SER A 196 -1.98 -1.47 17.63
C SER A 196 -0.74 -0.60 17.37
N SER A 197 -0.58 -0.10 16.14
CA SER A 197 0.53 0.79 15.77
C SER A 197 0.41 2.19 16.36
N PHE A 198 -0.77 2.59 16.87
CA PHE A 198 -0.96 3.92 17.46
C PHE A 198 -0.17 4.12 18.77
N GLY A 199 0.24 3.02 19.41
CA GLY A 199 1.19 3.05 20.53
C GLY A 199 2.64 3.29 20.12
N CYS A 200 2.96 3.35 18.83
CA CYS A 200 4.30 3.59 18.30
C CYS A 200 4.57 5.08 18.03
N ASP A 201 5.85 5.46 18.06
CA ASP A 201 6.29 6.81 17.72
C ASP A 201 6.51 6.94 16.19
N PRO A 202 6.23 8.13 15.60
CA PRO A 202 6.62 8.43 14.23
C PRO A 202 8.11 8.23 13.97
N PHE A 203 8.49 8.10 12.69
CA PHE A 203 9.91 8.03 12.33
C PHE A 203 10.66 9.29 12.79
N PRO A 204 11.85 9.14 13.40
CA PRO A 204 12.75 10.25 13.61
C PRO A 204 13.43 10.63 12.29
N GLY A 205 14.07 11.81 12.27
CA GLY A 205 14.83 12.25 11.10
C GLY A 205 16.01 11.34 10.73
N PRO A 206 16.50 11.42 9.47
CA PRO A 206 17.49 10.49 8.91
C PRO A 206 18.85 10.51 9.65
N SER A 207 19.22 11.63 10.28
CA SER A 207 20.46 11.75 11.04
C SER A 207 20.55 10.77 12.22
N ARG A 208 19.41 10.34 12.77
CA ARG A 208 19.37 9.33 13.85
C ARG A 208 19.86 7.95 13.39
N PHE A 209 19.82 7.68 12.09
CA PHE A 209 20.29 6.44 11.47
C PHE A 209 21.62 6.62 10.74
N GLY A 210 22.28 7.78 10.87
CA GLY A 210 23.50 8.08 10.13
C GLY A 210 23.29 8.24 8.62
N LEU A 211 22.05 8.49 8.18
CA LEU A 211 21.71 8.67 6.78
C LEU A 211 21.78 10.15 6.38
N GLY A 212 22.45 10.42 5.26
CA GLY A 212 22.46 11.72 4.59
C GLY A 212 21.39 11.81 3.50
N ARG A 213 21.17 13.02 2.97
CA ARG A 213 20.42 13.22 1.72
C ARG A 213 21.42 13.34 0.59
N LEU A 214 21.52 12.34 -0.27
CA LEU A 214 22.59 12.17 -1.26
C LEU A 214 22.07 11.72 -2.65
N GLY A 215 20.77 11.47 -2.80
CA GLY A 215 20.20 10.76 -3.93
C GLY A 215 19.81 11.65 -5.13
N LYS A 216 20.13 11.16 -6.32
CA LYS A 216 19.48 11.58 -7.57
C LYS A 216 18.05 11.04 -7.58
N VAL A 217 17.08 11.91 -7.80
CA VAL A 217 15.66 11.53 -7.94
C VAL A 217 15.32 11.38 -9.43
N VAL A 218 14.61 10.31 -9.79
CA VAL A 218 14.06 10.10 -11.13
C VAL A 218 12.54 10.03 -11.01
N SER A 219 11.89 11.19 -11.05
CA SER A 219 10.45 11.31 -10.81
C SER A 219 9.61 10.98 -12.05
N ARG A 220 8.48 10.32 -11.82
CA ARG A 220 7.47 9.99 -12.83
C ARG A 220 6.14 10.71 -12.59
N ALA A 221 6.08 11.65 -11.65
CA ALA A 221 4.87 12.41 -11.34
C ALA A 221 4.24 13.19 -12.51
N GLY A 222 5.03 13.53 -13.55
CA GLY A 222 4.54 14.16 -14.78
C GLY A 222 4.22 13.17 -15.91
N PHE A 223 4.38 11.87 -15.66
CA PHE A 223 4.20 10.84 -16.68
C PHE A 223 2.73 10.58 -16.91
N SER A 224 2.33 10.62 -18.18
CA SER A 224 1.01 10.20 -18.63
C SER A 224 1.19 9.01 -19.54
N ALA A 225 0.86 7.82 -19.03
CA ALA A 225 0.84 6.63 -19.85
C ALA A 225 -0.38 6.69 -20.78
N PRO A 226 -0.28 6.22 -22.05
CA PRO A 226 -1.46 5.96 -22.86
C PRO A 226 -2.40 5.02 -22.10
N VAL A 227 -3.71 5.29 -22.19
CA VAL A 227 -4.74 4.41 -21.65
C VAL A 227 -4.71 3.10 -22.44
N ASP A 228 -4.24 2.04 -21.79
CA ASP A 228 -4.30 0.67 -22.29
C ASP A 228 -5.41 -0.07 -21.52
N PRO A 229 -6.56 -0.36 -22.17
CA PRO A 229 -7.68 -1.02 -21.51
C PRO A 229 -7.35 -2.40 -20.96
N VAL A 230 -6.42 -3.12 -21.60
CA VAL A 230 -6.02 -4.46 -21.14
C VAL A 230 -5.16 -4.33 -19.89
N ARG A 231 -4.21 -3.38 -19.87
CA ARG A 231 -3.42 -3.08 -18.67
C ARG A 231 -4.32 -2.64 -17.50
N GLN A 232 -5.29 -1.76 -17.76
CA GLN A 232 -6.23 -1.34 -16.72
C GLN A 232 -7.06 -2.51 -16.16
N ALA A 233 -7.53 -3.42 -17.01
CA ALA A 233 -8.22 -4.62 -16.55
C ALA A 233 -7.31 -5.56 -15.74
N ILE A 234 -6.07 -5.75 -16.17
CA ILE A 234 -5.06 -6.56 -15.45
C ILE A 234 -4.81 -5.95 -14.07
N SER A 235 -4.55 -4.65 -14.02
CA SER A 235 -4.17 -3.96 -12.80
C SER A 235 -5.33 -3.85 -11.82
N GLY A 236 -6.53 -3.54 -12.32
CA GLY A 236 -7.74 -3.53 -11.51
C GLY A 236 -8.04 -4.89 -10.89
N TYR A 237 -7.77 -6.00 -11.58
CA TYR A 237 -7.92 -7.33 -11.00
C TYR A 237 -6.77 -7.68 -10.04
N TRP A 238 -5.56 -7.25 -10.35
CA TRP A 238 -4.39 -7.40 -9.49
C TRP A 238 -4.56 -6.71 -8.14
N ASP A 239 -5.12 -5.50 -8.10
CA ASP A 239 -5.40 -4.78 -6.85
C ASP A 239 -6.42 -5.50 -5.96
N ALA A 240 -7.43 -6.12 -6.59
CA ALA A 240 -8.42 -6.92 -5.88
C ALA A 240 -7.77 -8.15 -5.24
N LEU A 241 -6.89 -8.84 -5.99
CA LEU A 241 -6.08 -9.96 -5.46
C LEU A 241 -5.12 -9.49 -4.36
N LYS A 242 -4.39 -8.39 -4.58
CA LYS A 242 -3.47 -7.75 -3.62
C LYS A 242 -4.19 -7.49 -2.30
N THR A 243 -5.41 -6.95 -2.34
CA THR A 243 -6.24 -6.70 -1.15
C THR A 243 -6.50 -7.97 -0.34
N VAL A 244 -6.92 -9.06 -1.00
CA VAL A 244 -7.15 -10.37 -0.38
C VAL A 244 -5.88 -10.98 0.21
N LEU A 245 -4.73 -10.77 -0.44
CA LEU A 245 -3.46 -11.38 -0.06
C LEU A 245 -2.66 -10.57 0.97
N SER A 246 -3.04 -9.31 1.20
CA SER A 246 -2.24 -8.37 2.01
C SER A 246 -2.11 -8.83 3.46
N ASP A 247 -3.15 -9.43 4.04
CA ASP A 247 -3.12 -9.93 5.42
C ASP A 247 -3.49 -11.41 5.58
N LEU A 248 -3.86 -12.06 4.47
CA LEU A 248 -4.27 -13.46 4.35
C LEU A 248 -5.46 -13.85 5.24
N GLU A 249 -6.24 -12.87 5.70
CA GLU A 249 -7.48 -13.07 6.45
C GLU A 249 -8.69 -12.83 5.54
N ILE A 250 -8.81 -13.69 4.53
CA ILE A 250 -9.80 -13.56 3.45
C ILE A 250 -11.22 -13.62 3.99
N THR A 251 -11.92 -12.49 3.99
CA THR A 251 -13.33 -12.42 4.40
C THR A 251 -14.27 -12.78 3.25
N ASP A 252 -15.52 -13.15 3.55
CA ASP A 252 -16.52 -13.43 2.51
C ASP A 252 -16.82 -12.18 1.66
N GLU A 253 -16.79 -11.00 2.27
CA GLU A 253 -16.96 -9.72 1.57
C GLU A 253 -15.85 -9.47 0.55
N GLU A 254 -14.59 -9.79 0.90
CA GLU A 254 -13.46 -9.66 -0.02
C GLU A 254 -13.57 -10.64 -1.16
N LEU A 255 -13.94 -11.89 -0.86
CA LEU A 255 -14.10 -12.92 -1.87
C LEU A 255 -15.18 -12.52 -2.91
N VAL A 256 -16.33 -12.04 -2.44
CA VAL A 256 -17.39 -11.50 -3.31
C VAL A 256 -16.86 -10.35 -4.17
N HIS A 257 -16.07 -9.44 -3.59
CA HIS A 257 -15.49 -8.32 -4.33
C HIS A 257 -14.52 -8.78 -5.42
N VAL A 258 -13.60 -9.71 -5.10
CA VAL A 258 -12.63 -10.23 -6.09
C VAL A 258 -13.30 -11.05 -7.19
N LEU A 259 -14.35 -11.81 -6.86
CA LEU A 259 -15.15 -12.53 -7.86
C LEU A 259 -15.85 -11.57 -8.82
N ALA A 260 -16.49 -10.52 -8.29
CA ALA A 260 -17.12 -9.50 -9.11
C ALA A 260 -16.10 -8.76 -9.99
N GLU A 261 -14.91 -8.48 -9.47
CA GLU A 261 -13.85 -7.83 -10.24
C GLU A 261 -13.32 -8.72 -11.36
N ARG A 262 -13.14 -10.01 -11.08
CA ARG A 262 -12.76 -11.01 -12.10
C ARG A 262 -13.75 -10.99 -13.26
N GLU A 263 -15.04 -11.03 -12.98
CA GLU A 263 -16.09 -11.01 -14.00
C GLU A 263 -16.07 -9.70 -14.81
N ARG A 264 -15.96 -8.55 -14.14
CA ARG A 264 -15.92 -7.23 -14.77
C ARG A 264 -14.69 -6.99 -15.63
N SER A 265 -13.56 -7.59 -15.25
CA SER A 265 -12.27 -7.39 -15.94
C SER A 265 -12.29 -7.80 -17.41
N GLY A 266 -13.15 -8.76 -17.80
CA GLY A 266 -13.19 -9.28 -19.17
C GLY A 266 -11.88 -9.94 -19.63
N LEU A 267 -10.97 -10.25 -18.71
CA LEU A 267 -9.66 -10.82 -19.02
C LEU A 267 -9.78 -12.23 -19.60
N LYS A 268 -8.86 -12.57 -20.52
CA LYS A 268 -8.79 -13.91 -21.09
C LYS A 268 -8.37 -14.92 -20.00
N PRO A 269 -8.78 -16.20 -20.13
CA PRO A 269 -8.40 -17.25 -19.17
C PRO A 269 -6.90 -17.37 -18.92
N GLU A 270 -6.07 -17.14 -19.94
CA GLU A 270 -4.60 -17.16 -19.83
C GLU A 270 -4.07 -16.04 -18.91
N GLN A 271 -4.61 -14.82 -19.06
CA GLN A 271 -4.23 -13.67 -18.25
C GLN A 271 -4.63 -13.88 -16.79
N ILE A 272 -5.85 -14.40 -16.56
CA ILE A 272 -6.33 -14.76 -15.23
C ILE A 272 -5.42 -15.80 -14.58
N ARG A 273 -5.05 -16.86 -15.30
CA ARG A 273 -4.15 -17.90 -14.78
C ARG A 273 -2.78 -17.35 -14.37
N VAL A 274 -2.22 -16.43 -15.15
CA VAL A 274 -0.94 -15.78 -14.81
C VAL A 274 -1.07 -14.97 -13.52
N LEU A 275 -2.14 -14.18 -13.38
CA LEU A 275 -2.37 -13.37 -12.17
C LEU A 275 -2.59 -14.25 -10.93
N HIS A 276 -3.34 -15.34 -11.06
CA HIS A 276 -3.52 -16.32 -9.97
C HIS A 276 -2.22 -17.00 -9.58
N ALA A 277 -1.41 -17.43 -10.55
CA ALA A 277 -0.12 -18.04 -10.27
C ALA A 277 0.81 -17.08 -9.52
N LYS A 278 0.85 -15.80 -9.92
CA LYS A 278 1.62 -14.75 -9.24
C LYS A 278 1.10 -14.50 -7.82
N ALA A 279 -0.21 -14.33 -7.67
CA ALA A 279 -0.89 -14.18 -6.40
C ALA A 279 -0.55 -15.31 -5.42
N PHE A 280 -0.63 -16.55 -5.89
CA PHE A 280 -0.30 -17.72 -5.08
C PHE A 280 1.17 -17.83 -4.73
N ALA A 281 2.07 -17.61 -5.69
CA ALA A 281 3.51 -17.60 -5.41
C ALA A 281 3.84 -16.60 -4.31
N SER A 282 3.22 -15.41 -4.35
CA SER A 282 3.35 -14.42 -3.29
C SER A 282 2.66 -14.78 -1.98
N ALA A 283 1.59 -15.56 -2.01
CA ALA A 283 0.94 -16.00 -0.79
C ALA A 283 1.82 -17.05 -0.10
N MET A 284 2.36 -18.00 -0.88
CA MET A 284 3.18 -19.09 -0.40
C MET A 284 4.49 -18.61 0.20
N SER A 285 5.13 -17.59 -0.38
CA SER A 285 6.37 -17.00 0.15
C SER A 285 6.22 -16.48 1.59
N GLN A 286 5.01 -16.06 2.00
CA GLN A 286 4.73 -15.64 3.37
C GLN A 286 4.77 -16.79 4.38
N PHE A 287 4.70 -18.04 3.91
CA PHE A 287 4.68 -19.25 4.74
C PHE A 287 5.97 -20.07 4.67
N THR A 288 6.91 -19.71 3.78
CA THR A 288 8.16 -20.46 3.57
C THR A 288 9.33 -19.94 4.39
N ALA A 289 9.12 -18.91 5.22
CA ALA A 289 10.18 -18.29 6.01
C ALA A 289 10.66 -19.20 7.14
N ASP A 290 9.72 -19.87 7.81
CA ASP A 290 9.99 -20.80 8.90
C ASP A 290 9.60 -22.21 8.42
N GLN A 291 10.48 -23.22 8.59
CA GLN A 291 10.25 -24.59 8.08
C GLN A 291 9.07 -25.33 8.76
N TRP A 292 8.20 -24.61 9.47
CA TRP A 292 7.11 -25.12 10.29
C TRP A 292 5.89 -24.25 10.08
N LEU A 293 4.77 -24.87 9.67
CA LEU A 293 3.47 -24.21 9.60
C LEU A 293 2.74 -24.40 10.92
N ASP A 294 2.32 -23.30 11.55
CA ASP A 294 1.45 -23.36 12.73
C ASP A 294 -0.03 -23.58 12.35
N ASP A 295 -0.87 -23.89 13.35
CA ASP A 295 -2.30 -24.13 13.13
C ASP A 295 -3.03 -22.92 12.51
N ARG A 296 -2.56 -21.69 12.77
CA ARG A 296 -3.15 -20.46 12.23
C ARG A 296 -2.78 -20.32 10.76
N GLU A 297 -1.54 -20.59 10.40
CA GLU A 297 -1.04 -20.58 9.03
C GLU A 297 -1.73 -21.64 8.17
N VAL A 298 -1.90 -22.86 8.70
CA VAL A 298 -2.68 -23.91 8.03
C VAL A 298 -4.13 -23.46 7.77
N ARG A 299 -4.77 -22.77 8.73
CA ARG A 299 -6.13 -22.22 8.51
C ARG A 299 -6.15 -21.16 7.41
N LYS A 300 -5.16 -20.26 7.37
CA LYS A 300 -5.04 -19.24 6.32
C LYS A 300 -4.81 -19.87 4.95
N LEU A 301 -3.92 -20.87 4.85
CA LEU A 301 -3.68 -21.62 3.61
C LEU A 301 -4.93 -22.33 3.10
N ARG A 302 -5.70 -22.98 3.97
CA ARG A 302 -6.98 -23.60 3.59
C ARG A 302 -7.98 -22.58 3.07
N ARG A 303 -8.06 -21.41 3.71
CA ARG A 303 -8.95 -20.33 3.28
C ARG A 303 -8.51 -19.74 1.93
N LEU A 304 -7.21 -19.55 1.74
CA LEU A 304 -6.62 -19.15 0.46
C LEU A 304 -6.95 -20.16 -0.64
N HIS A 305 -6.74 -21.46 -0.39
CA HIS A 305 -7.09 -22.50 -1.35
C HIS A 305 -8.58 -22.47 -1.73
N ALA A 306 -9.48 -22.32 -0.75
CA ALA A 306 -10.92 -22.21 -1.02
C ALA A 306 -11.27 -20.98 -1.88
N CYS A 307 -10.72 -19.81 -1.52
CA CYS A 307 -10.87 -18.57 -2.29
C CYS A 307 -10.42 -18.75 -3.75
N LEU A 308 -9.23 -19.30 -3.95
CA LEU A 308 -8.68 -19.53 -5.28
C LEU A 308 -9.49 -20.54 -6.09
N ALA A 309 -10.00 -21.60 -5.45
CA ALA A 309 -10.87 -22.58 -6.09
C ALA A 309 -12.16 -21.92 -6.61
N GLU A 310 -12.77 -21.02 -5.84
CA GLU A 310 -13.92 -20.21 -6.28
C GLU A 310 -13.54 -19.25 -7.43
N LEU A 311 -12.32 -18.72 -7.42
CA LEU A 311 -11.74 -17.98 -8.53
C LEU A 311 -11.37 -18.88 -9.72
N GLY A 312 -11.76 -20.16 -9.73
CA GLY A 312 -11.53 -21.08 -10.84
C GLY A 312 -10.07 -21.48 -11.03
N TRP A 313 -9.25 -21.35 -9.97
CA TRP A 313 -7.87 -21.78 -9.94
C TRP A 313 -7.61 -22.63 -8.70
N ALA A 314 -7.54 -23.94 -8.89
CA ALA A 314 -7.18 -24.87 -7.82
C ALA A 314 -5.73 -25.32 -8.05
N PRO A 315 -4.74 -24.75 -7.33
CA PRO A 315 -3.46 -25.44 -7.20
C PRO A 315 -3.74 -26.82 -6.59
N GLY A 316 -3.00 -27.85 -7.01
CA GLY A 316 -3.23 -29.22 -6.53
C GLY A 316 -3.24 -29.34 -5.00
N GLN A 317 -3.84 -30.43 -4.50
CA GLN A 317 -3.87 -30.76 -3.07
C GLN A 317 -2.46 -30.89 -2.48
#